data_AF-A0AA85JE25-F1
#
_entry.id   AF-A0AA85JE25-F1
#
_cell.length_a   1.000
_cell.length_b   1.000
_cell.length_c   1.000
_cell.angle_alpha   90.00
_cell.angle_beta   90.00
_cell.angle_gamma   90.00
#
_symmetry.space_group_name_H-M   'P 1'
#
loop_
_entity.id
_entity.type
_entity.pdbx_description
1 polymer ?
#
loop_
_entity_poly.entity_id
_entity_poly.type
_entity_poly.pdbx_seq_one_letter_code
_entity_poly.pdbx_strand_id
1 'polypeptide(L)'
;MLALLTVLQLVTKLIHRYSRLGTVCVKCILSCLGYEFDESVILHSEMCALNVLQNSLTHQTLEGCVELIVALCKQYDKDVTFPMKDELVYFVYGKYRHLIVKLKKCHIFPESSIHMDFVLGFSILLACFILNEQIHKIGLLDFVINLLGIVKKEDIRKASFVLYDLI
;
A
#
# COMPACT_ATOMS: atom_id res chain seq x y z
N MET A 1 17.40 12.83 -13.30
CA MET A 1 17.99 12.89 -11.94
C MET A 1 17.13 13.70 -10.98
N LEU A 2 16.81 14.97 -11.30
CA LEU A 2 15.88 15.79 -10.49
C LEU A 2 14.54 15.07 -10.22
N ALA A 3 13.91 14.49 -11.25
CA ALA A 3 12.66 13.74 -11.11
C ALA A 3 12.74 12.55 -10.12
N LEU A 4 13.88 11.85 -10.06
CA LEU A 4 14.08 10.72 -9.14
C LEU A 4 14.18 11.22 -7.69
N LEU A 5 14.90 12.32 -7.47
CA LEU A 5 15.03 12.96 -6.16
C LEU A 5 13.73 13.58 -5.68
N THR A 6 12.95 14.18 -6.59
CA THR A 6 11.60 14.68 -6.29
C THR A 6 10.68 13.54 -5.85
N VAL A 7 10.71 12.39 -6.55
CA VAL A 7 9.95 11.20 -6.12
C VAL A 7 10.43 10.70 -4.76
N LEU A 8 11.73 10.65 -4.52
CA LEU A 8 12.31 10.21 -3.24
C LEU A 8 11.91 11.15 -2.09
N GLN A 9 11.92 12.47 -2.34
CA GLN A 9 11.51 13.49 -1.39
C GLN A 9 10.03 13.39 -1.04
N LEU A 10 9.16 13.21 -2.04
CA LEU A 10 7.73 13.00 -1.84
C LEU A 10 7.45 11.71 -1.06
N VAL A 11 8.08 10.60 -1.45
CA VAL A 11 7.95 9.31 -0.74
C VAL A 11 8.43 9.41 0.70
N THR A 12 9.56 10.08 0.95
CA THR A 12 10.08 10.29 2.32
C THR A 12 9.11 11.13 3.16
N LYS A 13 8.56 12.20 2.59
CA LYS A 13 7.57 13.07 3.28
C LYS A 13 6.25 12.34 3.55
N LEU A 14 5.81 11.45 2.66
CA LEU A 14 4.61 10.64 2.82
C LEU A 14 4.77 9.53 3.86
N ILE A 15 5.89 8.78 3.81
CA ILE A 15 6.16 7.65 4.70
C ILE A 15 6.44 8.11 6.12
N HIS A 16 7.24 9.16 6.30
CA HIS A 16 7.72 9.52 7.63
C HIS A 16 6.86 10.52 8.37
N ARG A 17 5.80 11.10 7.75
CA ARG A 17 4.86 12.15 8.23
C ARG A 17 5.47 13.39 8.93
N TYR A 18 6.73 13.36 9.34
CA TYR A 18 7.45 14.30 10.19
C TYR A 18 8.97 14.36 9.88
N SER A 19 9.54 13.48 9.04
CA SER A 19 10.97 13.59 8.69
C SER A 19 11.19 14.62 7.57
N ARG A 20 11.85 15.72 7.95
CA ARG A 20 12.15 16.86 7.10
C ARG A 20 13.31 16.52 6.18
N LEU A 21 13.08 15.80 5.09
CA LEU A 21 13.93 16.00 3.91
C LEU A 21 13.50 17.33 3.27
N GLY A 22 13.92 18.40 3.94
CA GLY A 22 13.70 19.77 3.51
C GLY A 22 14.45 20.01 2.20
N THR A 23 13.97 20.96 1.41
CA THR A 23 14.57 21.36 0.13
C THR A 23 16.08 21.65 0.26
N VAL A 24 16.49 22.21 1.41
CA VAL A 24 17.89 22.44 1.79
C VAL A 24 18.70 21.12 1.82
N CYS A 25 18.17 20.07 2.44
CA CYS A 25 18.82 18.76 2.49
C CYS A 25 18.97 18.14 1.10
N VAL A 26 17.94 18.28 0.24
CA VAL A 26 17.98 17.79 -1.14
C VAL A 26 19.02 18.53 -1.96
N LYS A 27 19.11 19.85 -1.79
CA LYS A 27 20.14 20.68 -2.43
C LYS A 27 21.55 20.27 -1.98
N CYS A 28 21.76 19.99 -0.69
CA CYS A 28 23.03 19.48 -0.19
C CYS A 28 23.40 18.12 -0.82
N ILE A 29 22.44 17.18 -0.88
CA ILE A 29 22.67 15.86 -1.50
C ILE A 29 23.01 16.02 -2.99
N LEU A 30 22.28 16.85 -3.72
CA LEU A 30 22.53 17.15 -5.13
C LEU A 30 23.92 17.75 -5.35
N SER A 31 24.30 18.72 -4.52
CA SER A 31 25.61 19.37 -4.57
C SER A 31 26.74 18.38 -4.28
N CYS A 32 26.58 17.49 -3.29
CA CYS A 32 27.54 16.41 -3.02
C CYS A 32 27.70 15.42 -4.18
N LEU A 33 26.67 15.28 -5.02
CA LEU A 33 26.69 14.43 -6.22
C LEU A 33 27.22 15.16 -7.46
N GLY A 34 27.66 16.42 -7.34
CA GLY A 34 28.19 17.23 -8.44
C GLY A 34 27.11 17.93 -9.27
N TYR A 35 25.88 18.04 -8.75
CA TYR A 35 24.77 18.69 -9.43
C TYR A 35 24.35 19.96 -8.69
N GLU A 36 24.44 21.10 -9.38
CA GLU A 36 24.00 22.38 -8.85
C GLU A 36 22.60 22.71 -9.35
N PHE A 37 21.64 22.71 -8.43
CA PHE A 37 20.27 23.16 -8.68
C PHE A 37 19.89 24.20 -7.62
N ASP A 38 19.23 25.27 -8.05
CA ASP A 38 18.63 26.23 -7.13
C ASP A 38 17.45 25.60 -6.38
N GLU A 39 17.24 26.04 -5.14
CA GLU A 39 16.13 25.56 -4.31
C GLU A 39 14.77 25.79 -4.97
N SER A 40 14.63 26.89 -5.71
CA SER A 40 13.44 27.22 -6.49
C SER A 40 13.13 26.16 -7.55
N VAL A 41 14.15 25.58 -8.20
CA VAL A 41 14.00 24.53 -9.22
C VAL A 41 13.59 23.21 -8.57
N ILE A 42 14.15 22.90 -7.41
CA ILE A 42 13.80 21.70 -6.63
C ILE A 42 12.34 21.80 -6.14
N LEU A 43 11.97 22.93 -5.53
CA LEU A 43 10.60 23.21 -5.08
C LEU A 43 9.60 23.19 -6.24
N HIS A 44 9.95 23.80 -7.37
CA HIS A 44 9.09 23.81 -8.54
C HIS A 44 8.86 22.39 -9.07
N SER A 45 9.92 21.57 -9.14
CA SER A 45 9.80 20.16 -9.52
C SER A 45 8.91 19.38 -8.54
N GLU A 46 9.05 19.64 -7.23
CA GLU A 46 8.19 19.04 -6.20
C GLU A 46 6.72 19.44 -6.38
N MET A 47 6.43 20.71 -6.59
CA MET A 47 5.07 21.19 -6.84
C MET A 47 4.47 20.63 -8.13
N CYS A 48 5.27 20.51 -9.20
CA CYS A 48 4.83 19.85 -10.44
C CYS A 48 4.50 18.37 -10.19
N ALA A 49 5.35 17.65 -9.45
CA ALA A 49 5.09 16.26 -9.11
C ALA A 49 3.85 16.11 -8.20
N LEU A 50 3.67 16.99 -7.21
CA LEU A 50 2.47 17.02 -6.36
C LEU A 50 1.20 17.32 -7.16
N ASN A 51 1.22 18.27 -8.08
CA ASN A 51 0.07 18.59 -8.94
C ASN A 51 -0.28 17.43 -9.89
N VAL A 52 0.73 16.73 -10.42
CA VAL A 52 0.53 15.54 -11.25
C VAL A 52 -0.02 14.37 -10.40
N LEU A 53 0.44 14.25 -9.16
CA LEU A 53 0.06 13.19 -8.24
C LEU A 53 -1.15 13.54 -7.37
N GLN A 54 -1.73 14.74 -7.47
CA GLN A 54 -2.75 15.26 -6.57
C GLN A 54 -4.00 14.37 -6.49
N ASN A 55 -4.35 13.75 -7.62
CA ASN A 55 -5.45 12.78 -7.73
C ASN A 55 -5.07 11.38 -7.24
N SER A 56 -3.77 11.04 -7.17
CA SER A 56 -3.26 9.76 -6.68
C SER A 56 -2.91 9.80 -5.19
N LEU A 57 -2.66 10.98 -4.63
CA LEU A 57 -2.35 11.21 -3.21
C LEU A 57 -3.61 11.26 -2.33
N THR A 58 -4.78 11.44 -2.94
CA THR A 58 -6.11 11.47 -2.30
C THR A 58 -6.87 10.15 -2.46
N HIS A 59 -6.32 9.18 -3.19
CA HIS A 59 -6.92 7.85 -3.29
C HIS A 59 -6.79 7.11 -1.96
N GLN A 60 -7.88 6.45 -1.54
CA GLN A 60 -7.84 5.47 -0.46
C GLN A 60 -6.70 4.50 -0.74
N THR A 61 -5.66 4.54 0.09
CA THR A 61 -4.50 3.69 -0.06
C THR A 61 -4.86 2.26 0.33
N LEU A 62 -4.14 1.27 -0.17
CA LEU A 62 -4.17 -0.10 0.33
C LEU A 62 -4.13 -0.15 1.87
N GLU A 63 -3.30 0.70 2.49
CA GLU A 63 -3.25 0.90 3.94
C GLU A 63 -4.61 1.33 4.52
N GLY A 64 -5.28 2.32 3.91
CA GLY A 64 -6.61 2.75 4.32
C GLY A 64 -7.68 1.65 4.18
N CYS A 65 -7.63 0.85 3.10
CA CYS A 65 -8.50 -0.31 2.95
C CYS A 65 -8.23 -1.38 4.01
N VAL A 66 -6.95 -1.66 4.29
CA VAL A 66 -6.54 -2.60 5.35
C VAL A 66 -7.00 -2.13 6.72
N GLU A 67 -6.80 -0.86 7.07
CA GLU A 67 -7.25 -0.29 8.34
C GLU A 67 -8.78 -0.35 8.49
N LEU A 68 -9.53 -0.07 7.42
CA LEU A 68 -10.98 -0.22 7.42
C LEU A 68 -11.40 -1.67 7.72
N ILE A 69 -10.79 -2.65 7.06
CA ILE A 69 -11.09 -4.07 7.29
C ILE A 69 -10.70 -4.48 8.72
N VAL A 70 -9.57 -4.02 9.24
CA VAL A 70 -9.15 -4.26 10.63
C VAL A 70 -10.14 -3.67 11.62
N ALA A 71 -10.59 -2.43 11.41
CA ALA A 71 -11.58 -1.78 12.25
C ALA A 71 -12.90 -2.56 12.27
N LEU A 72 -13.36 -3.04 11.11
CA LEU A 72 -14.52 -3.91 11.01
C LEU A 72 -14.30 -5.22 11.76
N CYS A 73 -13.17 -5.89 11.59
CA CYS A 73 -12.86 -7.11 12.33
C CYS A 73 -12.90 -6.87 13.85
N LYS A 74 -12.30 -5.77 14.33
CA LYS A 74 -12.27 -5.40 15.76
C LYS A 74 -13.64 -5.05 16.33
N GLN A 75 -14.60 -4.65 15.49
CA GLN A 75 -15.98 -4.44 15.92
C GLN A 75 -16.65 -5.76 16.34
N TYR A 76 -16.26 -6.88 15.73
CA TYR A 76 -16.86 -8.21 15.98
C TYR A 76 -15.99 -9.13 16.83
N ASP A 77 -14.67 -8.96 16.83
CA ASP A 77 -13.72 -9.60 17.74
C ASP A 77 -12.71 -8.55 18.23
N LYS A 78 -12.92 -7.99 19.43
CA LYS A 78 -12.05 -6.93 19.97
C LYS A 78 -10.61 -7.38 20.20
N ASP A 79 -10.41 -8.68 20.42
CA ASP A 79 -9.11 -9.28 20.71
C ASP A 79 -8.41 -9.77 19.42
N VAL A 80 -8.98 -9.46 18.24
CA VAL A 80 -8.31 -9.74 16.97
C VAL A 80 -7.08 -8.85 16.80
N THR A 81 -5.96 -9.51 16.49
CA THR A 81 -4.69 -8.87 16.18
C THR A 81 -4.24 -9.30 14.79
N PHE A 82 -3.60 -8.40 14.07
CA PHE A 82 -2.96 -8.70 12.80
C PHE A 82 -1.46 -8.38 12.92
N PRO A 83 -0.68 -9.30 13.53
CA PRO A 83 0.76 -9.15 13.58
C PRO A 83 1.32 -9.14 12.16
N MET A 84 2.37 -8.34 11.92
CA MET A 84 3.04 -8.20 10.63
C MET A 84 2.22 -7.53 9.51
N LYS A 85 1.06 -6.95 9.83
CA LYS A 85 0.17 -6.32 8.86
C LYS A 85 0.88 -5.19 8.10
N ASP A 86 1.61 -4.32 8.79
CA ASP A 86 2.28 -3.18 8.16
C ASP A 86 3.43 -3.66 7.25
N GLU A 87 4.20 -4.64 7.69
CA GLU A 87 5.27 -5.29 6.92
C GLU A 87 4.73 -5.94 5.64
N LEU A 88 3.58 -6.61 5.72
CA LEU A 88 2.92 -7.21 4.56
C LEU A 88 2.33 -6.15 3.62
N VAL A 89 1.80 -5.04 4.13
CA VAL A 89 1.39 -3.89 3.31
C VAL A 89 2.59 -3.35 2.52
N TYR A 90 3.73 -3.13 3.18
CA TYR A 90 4.95 -2.67 2.53
C TYR A 90 5.50 -3.68 1.52
N PHE A 91 5.45 -4.98 1.85
CA PHE A 91 5.86 -6.05 0.94
C PHE A 91 5.01 -6.04 -0.34
N VAL A 92 3.68 -5.92 -0.20
CA VAL A 92 2.75 -5.84 -1.34
C VAL A 92 3.04 -4.60 -2.19
N TYR A 93 3.32 -3.44 -1.59
CA TYR A 93 3.74 -2.27 -2.33
C TYR A 93 5.06 -2.50 -3.10
N GLY A 94 6.05 -3.10 -2.46
CA GLY A 94 7.34 -3.42 -3.10
C GLY A 94 7.22 -4.42 -4.25
N LYS A 95 6.21 -5.30 -4.22
CA LYS A 95 5.97 -6.32 -5.26
C LYS A 95 4.80 -5.99 -6.19
N TYR A 96 4.18 -4.81 -6.06
CA TYR A 96 2.88 -4.51 -6.67
C TYR A 96 2.82 -4.80 -8.18
N ARG A 97 3.82 -4.36 -8.95
CA ARG A 97 3.88 -4.62 -10.40
C ARG A 97 3.91 -6.12 -10.72
N HIS A 98 4.72 -6.89 -9.98
CA HIS A 98 4.80 -8.33 -10.19
C HIS A 98 3.49 -9.02 -9.77
N LEU A 99 2.94 -8.61 -8.64
CA LEU A 99 1.69 -9.12 -8.09
C LEU A 99 0.54 -8.94 -9.10
N ILE A 100 0.36 -7.73 -9.64
CA ILE A 100 -0.67 -7.44 -10.64
C ILE A 100 -0.54 -8.35 -11.88
N VAL A 101 0.68 -8.62 -12.34
CA VAL A 101 0.90 -9.54 -13.47
C VAL A 101 0.49 -10.97 -13.11
N LYS A 102 0.84 -11.48 -11.92
CA LYS A 102 0.40 -12.81 -11.46
C LYS A 102 -1.12 -12.87 -11.29
N LEU A 103 -1.74 -11.86 -10.69
CA LEU A 103 -3.18 -11.81 -10.44
C LEU A 103 -4.00 -11.77 -11.74
N LYS A 104 -3.51 -11.06 -12.77
CA LYS A 104 -4.11 -11.10 -14.12
C LYS A 104 -4.05 -12.50 -14.75
N LYS A 105 -2.95 -13.24 -14.54
CA LYS A 105 -2.83 -14.65 -15.00
C LYS A 105 -3.81 -15.57 -14.27
N CYS A 106 -4.16 -15.25 -13.02
CA CYS A 106 -5.19 -15.94 -12.24
C CYS A 106 -6.63 -15.49 -12.56
N HIS A 107 -6.82 -14.71 -13.63
CA HIS A 107 -8.11 -14.16 -14.05
C HIS A 107 -8.79 -13.25 -13.01
N ILE A 108 -8.00 -12.59 -12.15
CA ILE A 108 -8.51 -11.51 -11.30
C ILE A 108 -8.41 -10.21 -12.09
N PHE A 109 -9.57 -9.69 -12.48
CA PHE A 109 -9.69 -8.43 -13.21
C PHE A 109 -10.43 -7.43 -12.30
N PRO A 110 -9.72 -6.57 -11.57
CA PRO A 110 -10.36 -5.62 -10.68
C PRO A 110 -11.20 -4.63 -11.48
N GLU A 111 -12.41 -4.36 -11.01
CA GLU A 111 -13.34 -3.40 -11.63
C GLU A 111 -12.86 -1.95 -11.47
N SER A 112 -12.07 -1.68 -10.43
CA SER A 112 -11.46 -0.38 -10.13
C SER A 112 -10.17 -0.55 -9.32
N SER A 113 -9.38 0.52 -9.17
CA SER A 113 -8.22 0.53 -8.25
C SER A 113 -8.63 0.21 -6.81
N ILE A 114 -9.73 0.80 -6.33
CA ILE A 114 -10.26 0.57 -4.99
C ILE A 114 -10.68 -0.90 -4.80
N HIS A 115 -11.33 -1.50 -5.80
CA HIS A 115 -11.66 -2.93 -5.76
C HIS A 115 -10.39 -3.78 -5.60
N MET A 116 -9.31 -3.43 -6.30
CA MET A 116 -8.03 -4.10 -6.16
C MET A 116 -7.44 -3.95 -4.76
N ASP A 117 -7.49 -2.75 -4.19
CA ASP A 117 -6.98 -2.47 -2.85
C ASP A 117 -7.75 -3.24 -1.77
N PHE A 118 -9.07 -3.42 -1.92
CA PHE A 118 -9.84 -4.31 -1.05
C PHE A 118 -9.43 -5.78 -1.20
N VAL A 119 -9.29 -6.28 -2.44
CA VAL A 119 -8.84 -7.66 -2.67
C VAL A 119 -7.50 -7.91 -1.99
N LEU A 120 -6.54 -7.00 -2.20
CA LEU A 120 -5.21 -7.08 -1.59
C LEU A 120 -5.24 -6.91 -0.07
N GLY A 121 -6.07 -6.00 0.44
CA GLY A 121 -6.21 -5.77 1.87
C GLY A 121 -6.73 -7.00 2.60
N PHE A 122 -7.76 -7.65 2.06
CA PHE A 122 -8.24 -8.93 2.59
C PHE A 122 -7.17 -10.03 2.50
N SER A 123 -6.42 -10.09 1.39
CA SER A 123 -5.33 -11.08 1.25
C SER A 123 -4.19 -10.87 2.24
N ILE A 124 -3.82 -9.62 2.55
CA ILE A 124 -2.83 -9.29 3.58
C ILE A 124 -3.29 -9.78 4.95
N LEU A 125 -4.53 -9.47 5.33
CA LEU A 125 -5.06 -9.87 6.63
C LEU A 125 -5.24 -11.38 6.74
N LEU A 126 -5.60 -12.04 5.64
CA LEU A 126 -5.64 -13.50 5.59
C LEU A 126 -4.23 -14.09 5.78
N ALA A 127 -3.22 -13.54 5.11
CA ALA A 127 -1.84 -13.95 5.29
C ALA A 127 -1.36 -13.73 6.74
N CYS A 128 -1.75 -12.64 7.39
CA CYS A 128 -1.48 -12.42 8.81
C CYS A 128 -2.03 -13.56 9.68
N PHE A 129 -3.27 -14.00 9.46
CA PHE A 129 -3.82 -15.11 10.23
C PHE A 129 -3.12 -16.43 9.98
N ILE A 130 -2.75 -16.71 8.72
CA ILE A 130 -2.04 -17.95 8.36
C ILE A 130 -0.65 -17.96 8.99
N LEU A 131 0.12 -16.89 8.83
CA LEU A 131 1.50 -16.78 9.35
C LEU A 131 1.57 -16.80 10.88
N ASN A 132 0.51 -16.37 11.56
CA ASN A 132 0.44 -16.39 13.03
C ASN A 132 -0.36 -17.58 13.58
N GLU A 133 -0.63 -18.61 12.77
CA GLU A 133 -1.36 -19.82 13.17
C GLU A 133 -2.79 -19.55 13.73
N GLN A 134 -3.38 -18.40 13.43
CA GLN A 134 -4.72 -17.99 13.85
C GLN A 134 -5.81 -18.42 12.84
N ILE A 135 -5.72 -19.65 12.32
CA ILE A 135 -6.59 -20.16 11.25
C ILE A 135 -8.08 -20.13 11.67
N HIS A 136 -8.37 -20.33 12.96
CA HIS A 136 -9.73 -20.24 13.50
C HIS A 136 -10.38 -18.85 13.33
N LYS A 137 -9.59 -17.78 13.16
CA LYS A 137 -10.08 -16.41 12.95
C LYS A 137 -10.40 -16.08 11.49
N ILE A 138 -10.08 -16.96 10.54
CA ILE A 138 -10.37 -16.75 9.11
C ILE A 138 -11.87 -16.53 8.85
N GLY A 139 -12.73 -17.19 9.64
CA GLY A 139 -14.19 -17.00 9.57
C GLY A 139 -14.65 -15.56 9.79
N LEU A 140 -13.87 -14.76 10.53
CA LEU A 140 -14.14 -13.34 10.75
C LEU A 140 -13.95 -12.53 9.46
N LEU A 141 -12.88 -12.79 8.71
CA LEU A 141 -12.69 -12.14 7.40
C LEU A 141 -13.79 -12.57 6.43
N ASP A 142 -14.17 -13.84 6.42
CA ASP A 142 -15.28 -14.34 5.59
C ASP A 142 -16.61 -13.62 5.88
N PHE A 143 -16.86 -13.27 7.13
CA PHE A 143 -18.00 -12.46 7.54
C PHE A 143 -17.86 -11.01 7.06
N VAL A 144 -16.71 -10.37 7.26
CA VAL A 144 -16.47 -8.98 6.83
C VAL A 144 -16.52 -8.82 5.31
N ILE A 145 -16.04 -9.81 4.54
CA ILE A 145 -16.16 -9.85 3.07
C ILE A 145 -17.63 -9.80 2.65
N ASN A 146 -18.46 -10.65 3.28
CA ASN A 146 -19.90 -10.68 3.01
C ASN A 146 -20.59 -9.37 3.40
N LEU A 147 -20.18 -8.75 4.51
CA LEU A 147 -20.74 -7.49 4.99
C LEU A 147 -20.47 -6.33 4.02
N LEU A 148 -19.25 -6.22 3.51
CA LEU A 148 -18.90 -5.16 2.57
C LEU A 148 -19.56 -5.39 1.20
N GLY A 149 -19.59 -6.62 0.70
CA GLY A 149 -20.17 -6.94 -0.61
C GLY A 149 -19.45 -6.29 -1.80
N ILE A 150 -18.26 -5.72 -1.58
CA ILE A 150 -17.47 -4.99 -2.59
C ILE A 150 -16.62 -5.95 -3.44
N VAL A 151 -16.27 -7.13 -2.90
CA VAL A 151 -15.29 -8.06 -3.50
C VAL A 151 -15.77 -9.50 -3.41
N LYS A 152 -15.34 -10.33 -4.37
CA LYS A 152 -15.66 -11.76 -4.39
C LYS A 152 -14.67 -12.56 -3.55
N LYS A 153 -15.17 -13.50 -2.75
CA LYS A 153 -14.33 -14.42 -1.94
C LYS A 153 -13.33 -15.20 -2.77
N GLU A 154 -13.71 -15.59 -3.98
CA GLU A 154 -12.83 -16.31 -4.89
C GLU A 154 -11.61 -15.49 -5.29
N ASP A 155 -11.79 -14.20 -5.56
CA ASP A 155 -10.71 -13.29 -5.92
C ASP A 155 -9.74 -13.10 -4.75
N ILE A 156 -10.26 -12.96 -3.53
CA ILE A 156 -9.44 -12.90 -2.32
C ILE A 156 -8.65 -14.20 -2.12
N ARG A 157 -9.26 -15.37 -2.30
CA ARG A 157 -8.56 -16.66 -2.13
C ARG A 157 -7.44 -16.82 -3.15
N LYS A 158 -7.71 -16.53 -4.42
CA LYS A 158 -6.70 -16.55 -5.49
C LYS A 158 -5.59 -15.54 -5.21
N ALA A 159 -5.94 -14.33 -4.80
CA ALA A 159 -4.96 -13.29 -4.48
C ALA A 159 -4.10 -13.64 -3.27
N SER A 160 -4.70 -14.26 -2.25
CA SER A 160 -3.99 -14.73 -1.06
C SER A 160 -3.04 -15.87 -1.38
N PHE A 161 -3.44 -16.80 -2.27
CA PHE A 161 -2.55 -17.85 -2.75
C PHE A 161 -1.34 -17.27 -3.50
N VAL A 162 -1.57 -16.31 -4.40
CA VAL A 162 -0.50 -15.61 -5.12
C VAL A 162 0.42 -14.85 -4.17
N LEU A 163 -0.15 -14.22 -3.13
CA LEU A 163 0.62 -13.51 -2.11
C LEU A 163 1.46 -14.48 -1.27
N TYR A 164 0.89 -15.61 -0.87
CA TYR A 164 1.58 -16.64 -0.10
C TYR A 164 2.72 -17.30 -0.90
N ASP A 165 2.55 -17.53 -2.20
CA ASP A 165 3.62 -18.00 -3.10
C ASP A 165 4.79 -17.01 -3.25
N LEU A 166 4.61 -15.76 -2.82
CA LEU A 166 5.64 -14.71 -2.90
C LEU A 166 6.35 -14.45 -1.57
N ILE A 167 5.72 -14.81 -0.43
CA ILE A 167 6.25 -14.66 0.93
C ILE A 167 7.14 -15.85 1.24
#